data_AF-A0A7T1AMS4-F1
#
_entry.id   AF-A0A7T1AMS4-F1
#
_cell.length_a   1.000
_cell.length_b   1.000
_cell.length_c   1.000
_cell.angle_alpha   90.00
_cell.angle_beta   90.00
_cell.angle_gamma   90.00
#
_symmetry.space_group_name_H-M   'P 1'
#
loop_
_entity.id
_entity.type
_entity.pdbx_description
1 polymer ?
#
loop_
_entity_poly.entity_id
_entity_poly.type
_entity_poly.pdbx_seq_one_letter_code
_entity_poly.pdbx_strand_id
1 'polypeptide(L)'
;MVYFFLILTMISLVLFIIGLINPSLVIFHFKKRRFLVILIYGTLTLVSLIILIITSPPPQTILPSNDEVPPVANEISDQNTNENRIGRQSNQLSTLDWLRESEKYFSSKEAQPEQYVSLSISLVTRFDQLVEITGETDLPSGSILEILFRQLSTPKYPNQFDLQTNAIVLKNSFQTTFSAPESYQFSQGPFQIRVSFYPENQIPAIQNLVGKNGEKLKGKKSKDENQKRILEDIKEVSFEFEIKPSPNR
;
A
#
# COMPACT_ATOMS: atom_id res chain seq x y z
N MET A 1 -21.86 30.19 7.70
CA MET A 1 -21.11 28.92 7.76
C MET A 1 -19.69 29.11 8.29
N VAL A 2 -18.83 29.91 7.65
CA VAL A 2 -17.41 30.10 8.05
C VAL A 2 -17.24 30.54 9.51
N TYR A 3 -18.04 31.52 9.99
CA TYR A 3 -17.97 32.00 11.37
C TYR A 3 -18.33 30.94 12.42
N PHE A 4 -19.21 29.99 12.10
CA PHE A 4 -19.57 28.90 13.01
C PHE A 4 -18.38 27.96 13.24
N PHE A 5 -17.67 27.60 12.16
CA PHE A 5 -16.46 26.78 12.25
C PHE A 5 -15.31 27.52 12.95
N LEU A 6 -15.21 28.83 12.77
CA LEU A 6 -14.20 29.63 13.47
C LEU A 6 -14.49 29.71 14.98
N ILE A 7 -15.75 29.84 15.38
CA ILE A 7 -16.12 29.82 16.80
C ILE A 7 -15.89 28.42 17.40
N LEU A 8 -16.27 27.36 16.68
CA LEU A 8 -16.08 25.97 17.13
C LEU A 8 -14.59 25.61 17.30
N THR A 9 -13.74 26.06 16.38
CA THR A 9 -12.28 25.86 16.46
C THR A 9 -11.67 26.61 17.65
N MET A 10 -12.10 27.85 17.89
CA MET A 10 -11.65 28.64 19.05
C MET A 10 -12.08 27.99 20.38
N ILE A 11 -13.33 27.51 20.48
CA ILE A 11 -13.82 26.80 21.67
C ILE A 11 -13.02 25.50 21.88
N SER A 12 -12.78 24.72 20.82
CA SER A 12 -11.99 23.49 20.89
C SER A 12 -10.53 23.75 21.29
N LEU A 13 -9.94 24.86 20.84
CA LEU A 13 -8.58 25.26 21.19
C LEU A 13 -8.48 25.65 22.68
N VAL A 14 -9.46 26.39 23.19
CA VAL A 14 -9.52 26.77 24.60
C VAL A 14 -9.66 25.53 25.49
N LEU A 15 -10.55 24.60 25.13
CA LEU A 15 -10.71 23.32 25.85
C LEU A 15 -9.43 22.46 25.82
N PHE A 16 -8.70 22.46 24.70
CA PHE A 16 -7.41 21.79 24.58
C PHE A 16 -6.35 22.38 25.52
N ILE A 17 -6.23 23.72 25.58
CA ILE A 17 -5.28 24.40 26.47
C ILE A 17 -5.63 24.15 27.95
N ILE A 18 -6.91 24.23 28.32
CA ILE A 18 -7.38 23.94 29.69
C ILE A 18 -7.09 22.47 30.04
N GLY A 19 -7.32 21.55 29.10
CA GLY A 19 -7.04 20.12 29.25
C GLY A 19 -5.54 19.78 29.42
N LEU A 20 -4.64 20.60 28.86
CA LEU A 20 -3.19 20.47 29.06
C LEU A 20 -2.77 20.89 30.48
N ILE A 21 -3.35 21.98 31.00
CA ILE A 21 -3.01 22.53 32.32
C ILE A 21 -3.61 21.67 33.43
N ASN A 22 -4.90 21.34 33.32
CA ASN A 22 -5.57 20.50 34.31
C ASN A 22 -6.61 19.56 33.65
N PRO A 23 -6.25 18.30 33.37
CA PRO A 23 -7.11 17.36 32.66
C PRO A 23 -8.38 16.99 33.44
N SER A 24 -8.40 17.21 34.76
CA SER A 24 -9.56 16.89 35.62
C SER A 24 -10.74 17.85 35.47
N LEU A 25 -10.50 19.04 34.91
CA LEU A 25 -11.53 20.05 34.66
C LEU A 25 -12.35 19.77 33.39
N VAL A 26 -11.76 19.09 32.40
CA VAL A 26 -12.40 18.79 31.11
C VAL A 26 -13.05 17.40 31.11
N ILE A 27 -12.55 16.47 31.94
CA ILE A 27 -13.05 15.09 31.97
C ILE A 27 -13.31 14.68 33.42
N PHE A 28 -14.58 14.69 33.83
CA PHE A 28 -15.01 14.45 35.21
C PHE A 28 -14.94 12.97 35.66
N HIS A 29 -14.53 12.03 34.80
CA HIS A 29 -14.67 10.59 35.10
C HIS A 29 -13.51 9.65 34.72
N PHE A 30 -12.40 10.13 34.16
CA PHE A 30 -11.29 9.24 33.79
C PHE A 30 -10.00 9.61 34.52
N LYS A 31 -9.75 8.86 35.60
CA LYS A 31 -8.53 8.93 36.42
C LYS A 31 -7.30 8.64 35.55
N LYS A 32 -6.50 9.69 35.30
CA LYS A 32 -5.16 9.68 34.67
C LYS A 32 -5.09 9.20 33.21
N ARG A 33 -5.59 9.98 32.24
CA ARG A 33 -5.09 9.90 30.85
C ARG A 33 -5.01 11.27 30.18
N ARG A 34 -4.00 12.07 30.55
CA ARG A 34 -3.59 13.28 29.81
C ARG A 34 -3.42 13.01 28.31
N PHE A 35 -2.95 11.81 27.98
CA PHE A 35 -2.79 11.33 26.61
C PHE A 35 -4.11 11.26 25.82
N LEU A 36 -5.21 10.86 26.46
CA LEU A 36 -6.51 10.73 25.79
C LEU A 36 -7.10 12.10 25.43
N VAL A 37 -6.91 13.09 26.30
CA VAL A 37 -7.30 14.49 26.05
C VAL A 37 -6.51 15.03 24.84
N ILE A 38 -5.20 14.80 24.81
CA ILE A 38 -4.34 15.25 23.71
C ILE A 38 -4.75 14.59 22.39
N LEU A 39 -5.03 13.29 22.40
CA LEU A 39 -5.43 12.54 21.21
C LEU A 39 -6.76 13.04 20.65
N ILE A 40 -7.79 13.21 21.50
CA ILE A 40 -9.14 13.57 21.03
C ILE A 40 -9.21 15.03 20.59
N TYR A 41 -8.73 15.95 21.42
CA TYR A 41 -8.83 17.38 21.09
C TYR A 41 -7.76 17.82 20.07
N GLY A 42 -6.60 17.16 20.04
CA GLY A 42 -5.60 17.36 18.99
C GLY A 42 -6.07 16.88 17.62
N THR A 43 -6.74 15.72 17.54
CA THR A 43 -7.32 15.26 16.27
C THR A 43 -8.49 16.14 15.81
N LEU A 44 -9.35 16.59 16.74
CA LEU A 44 -10.49 17.45 16.41
C LEU A 44 -10.03 18.83 15.87
N THR A 45 -8.98 19.42 16.44
CA THR A 45 -8.42 20.68 15.96
C THR A 45 -7.75 20.56 14.60
N LEU A 46 -7.00 19.46 14.35
CA LEU A 46 -6.36 19.20 13.07
C LEU A 46 -7.40 19.00 11.94
N VAL A 47 -8.43 18.19 12.20
CA VAL A 47 -9.52 17.96 11.23
C VAL A 47 -10.24 19.26 10.90
N SER A 48 -10.51 20.09 11.90
CA SER A 48 -11.20 21.36 11.68
C SER A 48 -10.33 22.39 10.94
N LEU A 49 -9.00 22.35 11.08
CA LEU A 49 -8.06 23.17 10.29
C LEU A 49 -8.06 22.75 8.81
N ILE A 50 -8.06 21.43 8.54
CA ILE A 50 -8.10 20.89 7.18
C ILE A 50 -9.41 21.29 6.49
N ILE A 51 -10.54 21.19 7.20
CA ILE A 51 -11.84 21.65 6.69
C ILE A 51 -11.81 23.17 6.41
N LEU A 52 -11.16 23.97 7.25
CA LEU A 52 -11.02 25.41 7.02
C LEU A 52 -10.24 25.70 5.72
N ILE A 53 -9.15 24.98 5.46
CA ILE A 53 -8.34 25.14 4.24
C ILE A 53 -9.14 24.79 2.99
N ILE A 54 -9.93 23.72 3.04
CA ILE A 54 -10.74 23.28 1.90
C ILE A 54 -11.94 24.20 1.67
N THR A 55 -12.50 24.77 2.74
CA THR A 55 -13.69 25.65 2.66
C THR A 55 -13.36 27.12 2.47
N SER A 56 -12.09 27.53 2.64
CA SER A 56 -11.64 28.87 2.30
C SER A 56 -11.51 29.02 0.78
N PRO A 57 -12.15 30.02 0.16
CA PRO A 57 -12.06 30.22 -1.27
C PRO A 57 -10.61 30.54 -1.68
N PRO A 58 -10.14 30.03 -2.83
CA PRO A 58 -8.77 30.27 -3.29
C PRO A 58 -8.54 31.76 -3.56
N PRO A 59 -7.31 32.26 -3.34
CA PRO A 59 -6.97 33.65 -3.68
C PRO A 59 -7.15 33.85 -5.19
N GLN A 60 -7.93 34.88 -5.57
CA GLN A 60 -8.22 35.18 -6.96
C GLN A 60 -6.98 35.76 -7.66
N THR A 61 -6.47 35.01 -8.65
CA THR A 61 -5.50 35.52 -9.62
C THR A 61 -6.26 36.29 -10.70
N ILE A 62 -6.01 37.60 -10.83
CA ILE A 62 -6.57 38.48 -11.86
C ILE A 62 -5.60 38.51 -13.04
N LEU A 63 -6.05 38.18 -14.28
CA LEU A 63 -5.68 38.75 -15.61
C LEU A 63 -5.99 37.77 -16.78
N PRO A 64 -6.16 38.25 -18.04
CA PRO A 64 -7.47 38.39 -18.70
C PRO A 64 -7.70 37.46 -19.92
N SER A 65 -8.88 37.63 -20.52
CA SER A 65 -9.52 36.92 -21.63
C SER A 65 -8.81 36.96 -22.99
N ASN A 66 -9.11 35.98 -23.83
CA ASN A 66 -9.69 36.09 -25.19
C ASN A 66 -9.95 34.63 -25.70
N ASP A 67 -11.21 34.24 -25.88
CA ASP A 67 -11.96 34.12 -27.17
C ASP A 67 -11.37 33.05 -28.11
N GLU A 68 -12.07 32.15 -28.81
CA GLU A 68 -13.47 31.70 -28.94
C GLU A 68 -13.43 30.50 -29.94
N VAL A 69 -14.24 29.43 -29.73
CA VAL A 69 -15.07 28.70 -30.77
C VAL A 69 -14.36 27.75 -31.79
N PRO A 70 -14.97 26.63 -32.32
CA PRO A 70 -15.94 25.64 -31.78
C PRO A 70 -15.67 24.17 -32.34
N PRO A 71 -16.60 23.18 -32.21
CA PRO A 71 -16.33 21.74 -32.35
C PRO A 71 -16.77 21.12 -33.70
N VAL A 72 -16.26 19.93 -34.02
CA VAL A 72 -16.77 19.07 -35.10
C VAL A 72 -16.90 17.63 -34.61
N ALA A 73 -18.12 17.10 -34.70
CA ALA A 73 -18.48 15.70 -34.56
C ALA A 73 -18.30 14.95 -35.89
N ASN A 74 -18.06 13.63 -35.84
CA ASN A 74 -18.65 12.62 -36.73
C ASN A 74 -18.17 11.19 -36.35
N GLU A 75 -19.03 10.51 -35.61
CA GLU A 75 -19.71 9.24 -35.92
C GLU A 75 -19.12 8.15 -36.88
N ILE A 76 -19.37 6.90 -36.45
CA ILE A 76 -19.60 5.62 -37.19
C ILE A 76 -18.37 4.73 -37.52
N SER A 77 -18.28 3.55 -36.91
CA SER A 77 -18.82 2.30 -37.49
C SER A 77 -18.45 1.03 -36.70
N ASP A 78 -19.45 0.17 -36.61
CA ASP A 78 -19.55 -1.15 -35.99
C ASP A 78 -18.64 -2.26 -36.52
N GLN A 79 -18.68 -3.37 -35.76
CA GLN A 79 -18.54 -4.80 -36.12
C GLN A 79 -17.23 -5.48 -35.66
N ASN A 80 -17.20 -6.70 -35.11
CA ASN A 80 -18.17 -7.64 -34.54
C ASN A 80 -17.32 -8.84 -34.03
N THR A 81 -17.81 -9.61 -33.04
CA THR A 81 -17.36 -10.98 -32.68
C THR A 81 -15.92 -11.11 -32.13
N ASN A 82 -15.63 -11.77 -31.01
CA ASN A 82 -16.02 -13.12 -30.64
C ASN A 82 -15.54 -13.40 -29.20
N GLU A 83 -16.43 -13.89 -28.34
CA GLU A 83 -16.07 -14.48 -27.04
C GLU A 83 -15.39 -15.84 -27.24
N ASN A 84 -14.75 -16.33 -26.17
CA ASN A 84 -14.12 -17.66 -26.01
C ASN A 84 -12.69 -17.85 -26.54
N ARG A 85 -11.72 -17.20 -25.89
CA ARG A 85 -10.43 -17.83 -25.55
C ARG A 85 -9.56 -17.10 -24.51
N ILE A 86 -10.15 -16.43 -23.51
CA ILE A 86 -9.35 -15.72 -22.49
C ILE A 86 -9.30 -16.55 -21.20
N GLY A 87 -8.45 -17.57 -21.20
CA GLY A 87 -8.20 -18.38 -19.99
C GLY A 87 -6.72 -18.70 -19.72
N ARG A 88 -5.80 -18.33 -20.62
CA ARG A 88 -4.37 -18.64 -20.48
C ARG A 88 -3.39 -17.54 -20.89
N GLN A 89 -3.86 -16.39 -21.38
CA GLN A 89 -2.99 -15.29 -21.84
C GLN A 89 -2.91 -14.08 -20.89
N SER A 90 -3.79 -13.95 -19.88
CA SER A 90 -3.80 -12.76 -19.00
C SER A 90 -2.60 -12.69 -18.04
N ASN A 91 -2.02 -13.84 -17.67
CA ASN A 91 -0.86 -13.87 -16.77
C ASN A 91 0.44 -13.48 -17.48
N GLN A 92 0.57 -13.63 -18.80
CA GLN A 92 1.77 -13.20 -19.52
C GLN A 92 1.73 -11.71 -19.90
N LEU A 93 0.54 -11.16 -20.18
CA LEU A 93 0.38 -9.76 -20.55
C LEU A 93 0.60 -8.81 -19.36
N SER A 94 0.02 -9.15 -18.20
CA SER A 94 0.34 -8.47 -16.93
C SER A 94 1.82 -8.59 -16.57
N THR A 95 2.45 -9.71 -16.96
CA THR A 95 3.88 -9.97 -16.77
C THR A 95 4.79 -9.28 -17.83
N LEU A 96 4.29 -8.46 -18.74
CA LEU A 96 5.14 -7.55 -19.53
C LEU A 96 4.96 -6.10 -19.11
N ASP A 97 3.74 -5.73 -18.74
CA ASP A 97 3.41 -4.35 -18.36
C ASP A 97 4.11 -3.91 -17.07
N TRP A 98 4.23 -4.78 -16.06
CA TRP A 98 4.99 -4.52 -14.82
C TRP A 98 6.51 -4.39 -15.04
N LEU A 99 7.14 -5.19 -15.93
CA LEU A 99 8.57 -5.08 -16.23
C LEU A 99 8.86 -3.73 -16.87
N ARG A 100 8.03 -3.32 -17.84
CA ARG A 100 8.13 -1.99 -18.47
C ARG A 100 7.91 -0.85 -17.48
N GLU A 101 7.00 -1.02 -16.52
CA GLU A 101 6.77 -0.01 -15.47
C GLU A 101 8.00 0.13 -14.56
N SER A 102 8.69 -0.96 -14.23
CA SER A 102 9.90 -0.93 -13.39
C SER A 102 11.04 -0.10 -14.01
N GLU A 103 11.17 -0.10 -15.35
CA GLU A 103 12.22 0.63 -16.08
C GLU A 103 12.15 2.16 -15.87
N LYS A 104 10.97 2.70 -15.57
CA LYS A 104 10.74 4.14 -15.36
C LYS A 104 11.39 4.68 -14.08
N TYR A 105 11.69 3.81 -13.12
CA TYR A 105 12.23 4.21 -11.81
C TYR A 105 13.76 4.19 -11.77
N PHE A 106 14.42 3.88 -12.89
CA PHE A 106 15.87 3.95 -13.02
C PHE A 106 16.31 5.38 -13.34
N SER A 107 16.47 6.16 -12.27
CA SER A 107 17.29 7.37 -12.32
C SER A 107 17.82 7.66 -10.93
N SER A 108 18.99 7.14 -10.61
CA SER A 108 19.84 7.79 -9.62
C SER A 108 21.31 7.47 -9.81
N LYS A 109 22.10 8.54 -9.68
CA LYS A 109 23.55 8.56 -9.60
C LYS A 109 23.97 8.29 -8.15
N GLU A 110 23.37 7.29 -7.51
CA GLU A 110 23.61 6.94 -6.11
C GLU A 110 24.67 5.84 -6.00
N ALA A 111 25.48 5.92 -4.93
CA ALA A 111 26.49 4.92 -4.63
C ALA A 111 25.79 3.58 -4.37
N GLN A 112 26.04 2.61 -5.24
CA GLN A 112 25.44 1.29 -5.14
C GLN A 112 26.10 0.53 -3.98
N PRO A 113 25.31 -0.10 -3.10
CA PRO A 113 25.87 -0.90 -2.03
C PRO A 113 26.59 -2.13 -2.62
N GLU A 114 27.66 -2.55 -1.96
CA GLU A 114 28.41 -3.75 -2.37
C GLU A 114 27.59 -5.04 -2.17
N GLN A 115 26.62 -5.01 -1.24
CA GLN A 115 25.80 -6.15 -0.86
C GLN A 115 24.39 -5.69 -0.48
N TYR A 116 23.42 -6.58 -0.67
CA TYR A 116 22.02 -6.41 -0.28
C TYR A 116 21.66 -7.46 0.76
N VAL A 117 21.21 -7.05 1.94
CA VAL A 117 21.02 -7.89 3.12
C VAL A 117 19.63 -7.77 3.74
N SER A 118 18.84 -6.77 3.34
CA SER A 118 17.63 -6.38 4.03
C SER A 118 16.37 -6.56 3.19
N LEU A 119 15.42 -7.31 3.72
CA LEU A 119 14.05 -7.40 3.25
C LEU A 119 13.17 -7.64 4.47
N SER A 120 12.22 -6.74 4.75
CA SER A 120 11.40 -6.83 5.95
C SER A 120 9.97 -6.42 5.69
N ILE A 121 9.02 -7.26 6.10
CA ILE A 121 7.60 -6.94 6.10
C ILE A 121 7.29 -6.07 7.33
N SER A 122 7.12 -4.78 7.13
CA SER A 122 6.90 -3.80 8.20
C SER A 122 5.47 -3.85 8.72
N LEU A 123 4.48 -3.72 7.83
CA LEU A 123 3.06 -3.69 8.19
C LEU A 123 2.26 -4.59 7.27
N VAL A 124 1.29 -5.29 7.85
CA VAL A 124 0.22 -5.95 7.12
C VAL A 124 -1.07 -5.48 7.77
N THR A 125 -1.91 -4.83 6.99
CA THR A 125 -3.19 -4.27 7.43
C THR A 125 -4.28 -4.76 6.51
N ARG A 126 -5.50 -4.83 7.02
CA ARG A 126 -6.67 -5.12 6.19
C ARG A 126 -7.79 -4.16 6.53
N PHE A 127 -8.37 -3.57 5.48
CA PHE A 127 -9.56 -2.75 5.54
C PHE A 127 -10.62 -3.41 4.64
N ASP A 128 -11.68 -3.93 5.26
CA ASP A 128 -12.72 -4.73 4.60
C ASP A 128 -12.16 -5.94 3.82
N GLN A 129 -12.12 -5.85 2.49
CA GLN A 129 -11.55 -6.88 1.61
C GLN A 129 -10.13 -6.54 1.15
N LEU A 130 -9.66 -5.32 1.36
CA LEU A 130 -8.35 -4.88 0.88
C LEU A 130 -7.27 -5.21 1.90
N VAL A 131 -6.34 -6.07 1.53
CA VAL A 131 -5.12 -6.32 2.29
C VAL A 131 -4.03 -5.41 1.75
N GLU A 132 -3.41 -4.65 2.63
CA GLU A 132 -2.26 -3.82 2.37
C GLU A 132 -1.03 -4.42 3.04
N ILE A 133 0.06 -4.54 2.29
CA ILE A 133 1.35 -5.03 2.79
C ILE A 133 2.38 -3.96 2.45
N THR A 134 3.11 -3.49 3.47
CA THR A 134 4.25 -2.60 3.30
C THR A 134 5.49 -3.16 3.96
N GLY A 135 6.65 -2.78 3.44
CA GLY A 135 7.93 -3.19 4.00
C GLY A 135 9.10 -2.36 3.52
N GLU A 136 10.26 -2.69 4.07
CA GLU A 136 11.53 -2.00 3.83
C GLU A 136 12.55 -2.98 3.25
N THR A 137 13.45 -2.46 2.42
CA THR A 137 14.51 -3.24 1.78
C THR A 137 15.67 -2.36 1.34
N ASP A 138 16.86 -2.93 1.25
CA ASP A 138 18.02 -2.28 0.63
C ASP A 138 18.13 -2.57 -0.87
N LEU A 139 17.25 -3.39 -1.44
CA LEU A 139 17.23 -3.73 -2.86
C LEU A 139 17.08 -2.47 -3.74
N PRO A 140 17.65 -2.47 -4.96
CA PRO A 140 17.57 -1.30 -5.83
C PRO A 140 16.13 -0.94 -6.19
N SER A 141 15.86 0.35 -6.37
CA SER A 141 14.55 0.80 -6.89
C SER A 141 14.27 0.18 -8.26
N GLY A 142 13.02 -0.19 -8.51
CA GLY A 142 12.62 -0.97 -9.69
C GLY A 142 12.77 -2.49 -9.51
N SER A 143 13.35 -2.98 -8.41
CA SER A 143 13.32 -4.40 -8.08
C SER A 143 11.89 -4.86 -7.87
N ILE A 144 11.58 -6.07 -8.32
CA ILE A 144 10.28 -6.67 -8.06
C ILE A 144 10.38 -7.77 -7.02
N LEU A 145 9.43 -7.73 -6.09
CA LEU A 145 9.22 -8.70 -5.04
C LEU A 145 7.96 -9.51 -5.35
N GLU A 146 8.09 -10.83 -5.25
CA GLU A 146 6.94 -11.74 -5.24
C GLU A 146 6.37 -11.78 -3.83
N ILE A 147 5.05 -11.65 -3.71
CA ILE A 147 4.33 -11.65 -2.44
C ILE A 147 3.30 -12.76 -2.49
N LEU A 148 3.51 -13.78 -1.65
CA LEU A 148 2.65 -14.93 -1.52
C LEU A 148 1.89 -14.87 -0.20
N PHE A 149 0.59 -15.10 -0.27
CA PHE A 149 -0.31 -15.06 0.86
C PHE A 149 -0.96 -16.43 1.06
N ARG A 150 -1.00 -16.93 2.29
CA ARG A 150 -1.59 -18.22 2.64
C ARG A 150 -2.34 -18.15 3.97
N GLN A 151 -3.52 -18.75 4.04
CA GLN A 151 -4.17 -19.05 5.31
C GLN A 151 -3.60 -20.32 5.94
N LEU A 152 -3.27 -20.27 7.23
CA LEU A 152 -2.65 -21.39 7.94
C LEU A 152 -3.68 -22.38 8.52
N SER A 153 -4.93 -21.96 8.72
CA SER A 153 -6.01 -22.82 9.28
C SER A 153 -6.47 -23.94 8.34
N THR A 154 -6.16 -23.85 7.05
CA THR A 154 -6.57 -24.86 6.06
C THR A 154 -5.39 -25.77 5.74
N PRO A 155 -5.53 -27.10 5.89
CA PRO A 155 -4.46 -28.03 5.56
C PRO A 155 -4.16 -27.95 4.06
N LYS A 156 -2.92 -27.57 3.73
CA LYS A 156 -2.43 -27.43 2.36
C LYS A 156 -1.00 -27.93 2.27
N TYR A 157 -0.62 -28.37 1.07
CA TYR A 157 0.76 -28.78 0.80
C TYR A 157 1.76 -27.66 1.15
N PRO A 158 2.98 -27.99 1.57
CA PRO A 158 4.05 -27.01 1.70
C PRO A 158 4.24 -26.33 0.34
N ASN A 159 4.16 -25.00 0.30
CA ASN A 159 4.19 -24.15 -0.92
C ASN A 159 2.89 -23.97 -1.71
N GLN A 160 1.75 -24.46 -1.22
CA GLN A 160 0.46 -24.05 -1.79
C GLN A 160 0.00 -22.73 -1.15
N PHE A 161 -0.03 -21.67 -1.95
CA PHE A 161 -0.48 -20.35 -1.57
C PHE A 161 -1.90 -20.07 -2.05
N ASP A 162 -2.59 -19.19 -1.34
CA ASP A 162 -3.93 -18.74 -1.66
C ASP A 162 -3.93 -17.68 -2.75
N LEU A 163 -3.01 -16.71 -2.62
CA LEU A 163 -2.90 -15.56 -3.50
C LEU A 163 -1.43 -15.27 -3.76
N GLN A 164 -1.19 -14.71 -4.93
CA GLN A 164 0.12 -14.25 -5.37
C GLN A 164 -0.05 -12.86 -5.99
N THR A 165 0.81 -11.94 -5.61
CA THR A 165 0.92 -10.60 -6.19
C THR A 165 2.38 -10.19 -6.22
N ASN A 166 2.66 -9.03 -6.82
CA ASN A 166 4.00 -8.45 -6.87
C ASN A 166 4.01 -7.04 -6.23
N ALA A 167 5.18 -6.60 -5.77
CA ALA A 167 5.44 -5.22 -5.36
C ALA A 167 6.73 -4.70 -6.00
N ILE A 168 6.74 -3.43 -6.39
CA ILE A 168 7.94 -2.77 -6.89
C ILE A 168 8.61 -2.03 -5.72
N VAL A 169 9.93 -2.17 -5.62
CA VAL A 169 10.73 -1.42 -4.67
C VAL A 169 10.88 0.03 -5.15
N LEU A 170 10.50 0.98 -4.31
CA LEU A 170 10.66 2.40 -4.52
C LEU A 170 11.31 3.01 -3.27
N LYS A 171 12.48 3.63 -3.45
CA LYS A 171 13.19 4.34 -2.36
C LYS A 171 13.29 3.50 -1.07
N ASN A 172 13.88 2.30 -1.17
CA ASN A 172 14.08 1.39 -0.05
C ASN A 172 12.81 0.85 0.62
N SER A 173 11.65 1.00 -0.02
CA SER A 173 10.37 0.52 0.49
C SER A 173 9.59 -0.21 -0.59
N PHE A 174 8.65 -1.05 -0.18
CA PHE A 174 7.70 -1.67 -1.09
C PHE A 174 6.30 -1.62 -0.48
N GLN A 175 5.30 -1.55 -1.35
CA GLN A 175 3.89 -1.57 -0.97
C GLN A 175 3.11 -2.34 -2.02
N THR A 176 2.14 -3.14 -1.58
CA THR A 176 1.15 -3.75 -2.47
C THR A 176 -0.20 -3.80 -1.77
N THR A 177 -1.24 -3.84 -2.59
CA THR A 177 -2.61 -4.05 -2.13
C THR A 177 -3.27 -5.11 -2.99
N PHE A 178 -4.03 -6.01 -2.39
CA PHE A 178 -4.87 -6.96 -3.12
C PHE A 178 -6.21 -7.16 -2.41
N SER A 179 -7.22 -7.58 -3.16
CA SER A 179 -8.53 -7.93 -2.61
C SER A 179 -8.51 -9.39 -2.16
N ALA A 180 -8.75 -9.64 -0.88
CA ALA A 180 -8.93 -10.97 -0.34
C ALA A 180 -10.26 -11.56 -0.85
N PRO A 181 -10.30 -12.83 -1.30
CA PRO A 181 -11.53 -13.47 -1.75
C PRO A 181 -12.62 -13.47 -0.66
N GLU A 182 -13.88 -13.37 -1.07
CA GLU A 182 -15.06 -13.34 -0.20
C GLU A 182 -15.42 -14.70 0.45
N SER A 183 -14.47 -15.63 0.57
CA SER A 183 -14.73 -16.90 1.23
C SER A 183 -14.47 -16.82 2.73
N TYR A 184 -15.29 -17.55 3.50
CA TYR A 184 -15.20 -17.63 4.96
C TYR A 184 -13.79 -17.99 5.45
N GLN A 185 -13.03 -18.73 4.66
CA GLN A 185 -11.65 -19.07 5.00
C GLN A 185 -10.79 -17.79 5.14
N PHE A 186 -10.91 -16.80 4.25
CA PHE A 186 -10.20 -15.53 4.42
C PHE A 186 -10.83 -14.61 5.46
N SER A 187 -11.87 -15.05 6.18
CA SER A 187 -12.52 -14.21 7.20
C SER A 187 -11.87 -14.27 8.58
N GLN A 188 -10.96 -15.22 8.78
CA GLN A 188 -10.30 -15.37 10.06
C GLN A 188 -9.07 -16.22 9.89
N GLY A 189 -8.10 -15.94 10.73
CA GLY A 189 -7.06 -16.90 11.03
C GLY A 189 -5.75 -16.25 11.39
N PRO A 190 -4.74 -17.08 11.67
CA PRO A 190 -3.39 -16.77 11.29
C PRO A 190 -3.21 -16.95 9.77
N PHE A 191 -2.61 -15.94 9.16
CA PHE A 191 -2.18 -15.90 7.77
C PHE A 191 -0.65 -15.80 7.74
N GLN A 192 -0.04 -16.41 6.73
CA GLN A 192 1.38 -16.30 6.44
C GLN A 192 1.56 -15.48 5.15
N ILE A 193 2.41 -14.48 5.23
CA ILE A 193 2.87 -13.66 4.12
C ILE A 193 4.33 -14.00 3.90
N ARG A 194 4.67 -14.33 2.66
CA ARG A 194 6.05 -14.50 2.21
C ARG A 194 6.34 -13.43 1.17
N VAL A 195 7.42 -12.70 1.36
CA VAL A 195 7.95 -11.74 0.38
C VAL A 195 9.31 -12.24 -0.07
N SER A 196 9.47 -12.46 -1.36
CA SER A 196 10.67 -13.04 -1.95
C SER A 196 11.20 -12.20 -3.10
N PHE A 197 12.52 -12.02 -3.13
CA PHE A 197 13.24 -11.46 -4.26
C PHE A 197 13.98 -12.57 -5.01
N TYR A 198 13.66 -12.72 -6.29
CA TYR A 198 14.28 -13.68 -7.21
C TYR A 198 15.08 -12.94 -8.27
N PRO A 199 16.42 -13.07 -8.33
CA PRO A 199 17.26 -12.40 -9.33
C PRO A 199 16.87 -12.68 -10.79
N GLU A 200 16.42 -13.90 -11.09
CA GLU A 200 16.04 -14.32 -12.44
C GLU A 200 14.80 -13.63 -12.98
N ASN A 201 13.91 -13.16 -12.10
CA ASN A 201 12.64 -12.56 -12.47
C ASN A 201 12.78 -11.05 -12.71
N GLN A 202 14.00 -10.51 -12.58
CA GLN A 202 14.28 -9.09 -12.68
C GLN A 202 14.69 -8.68 -14.09
N ILE A 203 14.53 -7.39 -14.40
CA ILE A 203 15.08 -6.82 -15.63
C ILE A 203 16.62 -6.83 -15.61
N PRO A 204 17.29 -6.78 -16.79
CA PRO A 204 18.75 -6.83 -16.88
C PRO A 204 19.48 -5.77 -16.03
N ALA A 205 18.89 -4.58 -15.88
CA ALA A 205 19.46 -3.52 -15.05
C ALA A 205 19.61 -3.97 -13.59
N ILE A 206 18.55 -4.51 -12.98
CA ILE A 206 18.60 -5.05 -11.60
C ILE A 206 19.54 -6.25 -11.53
N GLN A 207 19.49 -7.16 -12.49
CA GLN A 207 20.38 -8.33 -12.52
C GLN A 207 21.86 -7.93 -12.53
N ASN A 208 22.23 -6.84 -13.22
CA ASN A 208 23.59 -6.33 -13.20
C ASN A 208 23.98 -5.75 -11.82
N LEU A 209 23.01 -5.22 -11.07
CA LEU A 209 23.22 -4.68 -9.72
C LEU A 209 23.37 -5.78 -8.68
N VAL A 210 22.45 -6.73 -8.62
CA VAL A 210 22.38 -7.76 -7.57
C VAL A 210 23.14 -9.04 -7.94
N GLY A 211 23.46 -9.19 -9.23
CA GLY A 211 24.03 -10.40 -9.82
C GLY A 211 22.93 -11.35 -10.36
N LYS A 212 23.19 -12.01 -11.50
CA LYS A 212 22.20 -12.87 -12.19
C LYS A 212 21.72 -14.05 -11.34
N ASN A 213 22.52 -14.50 -10.38
CA ASN A 213 22.17 -15.56 -9.44
C ASN A 213 22.12 -15.06 -8.00
N GLY A 214 22.04 -13.74 -7.78
CA GLY A 214 21.99 -13.14 -6.45
C GLY A 214 23.34 -13.13 -5.74
N GLU A 215 24.44 -13.01 -6.48
CA GLU A 215 25.82 -13.03 -5.96
C GLU A 215 26.05 -11.98 -4.86
N LYS A 216 25.36 -10.83 -4.94
CA LYS A 216 25.41 -9.73 -3.97
C LYS A 216 24.33 -9.80 -2.89
N LEU A 217 23.43 -10.78 -2.92
CA LEU A 217 22.49 -11.03 -1.84
C LEU A 217 23.20 -11.75 -0.69
N LYS A 218 23.07 -11.23 0.54
CA LYS A 218 23.74 -11.70 1.74
C LYS A 218 22.82 -11.60 2.96
N GLY A 219 23.33 -11.99 4.12
CA GLY A 219 22.61 -11.87 5.40
C GLY A 219 21.70 -13.05 5.72
N LYS A 220 21.07 -13.00 6.90
CA LYS A 220 20.30 -14.13 7.48
C LYS A 220 19.04 -14.49 6.70
N LYS A 221 18.47 -13.53 5.98
CA LYS A 221 17.26 -13.70 5.16
C LYS A 221 17.59 -14.18 3.75
N SER A 222 18.87 -14.31 3.43
CA SER A 222 19.31 -14.84 2.15
C SER A 222 19.41 -16.36 2.20
N LYS A 223 18.90 -17.01 1.16
CA LYS A 223 18.81 -18.47 1.07
C LYS A 223 19.24 -18.96 -0.30
N ASP A 224 19.83 -20.14 -0.35
CA ASP A 224 20.17 -20.80 -1.60
C ASP A 224 19.00 -21.68 -2.05
N GLU A 225 18.47 -21.39 -3.24
CA GLU A 225 17.38 -22.12 -3.88
C GLU A 225 17.80 -22.44 -5.32
N ASN A 226 17.87 -23.74 -5.67
CA ASN A 226 18.22 -24.20 -7.02
C ASN A 226 19.51 -23.55 -7.59
N GLN A 227 20.59 -23.52 -6.79
CA GLN A 227 21.89 -22.89 -7.11
C GLN A 227 21.85 -21.37 -7.29
N LYS A 228 20.72 -20.72 -7.01
CA LYS A 228 20.60 -19.26 -6.97
C LYS A 228 20.42 -18.81 -5.53
N ARG A 229 20.83 -17.58 -5.27
CA ARG A 229 20.60 -16.94 -3.98
C ARG A 229 19.40 -16.02 -4.08
N ILE A 230 18.47 -16.16 -3.14
CA ILE A 230 17.28 -15.34 -3.03
C ILE A 230 17.31 -14.57 -1.70
N LEU A 231 16.45 -13.57 -1.55
CA LEU A 231 16.22 -12.87 -0.29
C LEU A 231 14.74 -13.01 0.06
N GLU A 232 14.45 -13.53 1.25
CA GLU A 232 13.08 -13.89 1.65
C GLU A 232 12.77 -13.42 3.08
N ASP A 233 11.59 -12.85 3.26
CA ASP A 233 10.99 -12.62 4.57
C ASP A 233 9.64 -13.30 4.70
N ILE A 234 9.36 -13.85 5.88
CA ILE A 234 8.09 -14.51 6.19
C ILE A 234 7.53 -13.89 7.44
N LYS A 235 6.26 -13.48 7.40
CA LYS A 235 5.54 -12.90 8.53
C LYS A 235 4.19 -13.58 8.71
N GLU A 236 3.89 -13.95 9.94
CA GLU A 236 2.58 -14.44 10.34
C GLU A 236 1.80 -13.31 11.02
N VAL A 237 0.53 -13.20 10.65
CA VAL A 237 -0.39 -12.18 11.18
C VAL A 237 -1.75 -12.79 11.42
N SER A 238 -2.46 -12.30 12.42
CA SER A 238 -3.83 -12.74 12.69
C SER A 238 -4.80 -11.58 12.61
N PHE A 239 -5.88 -11.80 11.87
CA PHE A 239 -6.99 -10.87 11.76
C PHE A 239 -8.30 -11.68 11.93
N GLU A 240 -9.28 -11.10 12.60
CA GLU A 240 -10.64 -11.62 12.73
C GLU A 240 -11.62 -10.60 12.14
N PHE A 241 -12.68 -11.05 11.45
CA PHE A 241 -13.71 -10.15 10.91
C PHE A 241 -15.12 -10.60 11.27
N GLU A 242 -16.05 -9.63 11.27
CA GLU A 242 -17.48 -9.89 11.14
C GLU A 242 -17.83 -10.01 9.65
N ILE A 243 -18.18 -11.22 9.19
CA ILE A 243 -18.71 -11.39 7.83
C ILE A 243 -20.19 -11.02 7.87
N LYS A 244 -20.60 -10.00 7.10
CA LYS A 244 -22.02 -9.82 6.82
C LYS A 244 -22.46 -10.95 5.89
N PRO A 245 -23.46 -11.78 6.26
CA PRO A 245 -23.92 -12.85 5.38
C PRO A 245 -24.38 -12.24 4.06
N SER A 246 -23.88 -12.76 2.94
CA SER A 246 -24.35 -12.38 1.62
C SER A 246 -25.82 -12.80 1.50
N PRO A 247 -26.74 -11.92 1.04
CA PRO A 247 -28.11 -12.32 0.79
C PRO A 247 -28.12 -13.35 -0.32
N ASN A 248 -28.49 -14.59 0.02
CA ASN A 248 -28.68 -15.67 -0.95
C ASN A 248 -29.55 -15.18 -2.12
N ARG A 249 -29.03 -15.31 -3.34
CA ARG A 249 -29.82 -15.21 -4.58
C ARG A 249 -30.42 -16.56 -4.93
#